data_AF-A0A7V9J8B1-F1
#
_entry.id   AF-A0A7V9J8B1-F1
#
_cell.length_a   1.000
_cell.length_b   1.000
_cell.length_c   1.000
_cell.angle_alpha   90.00
_cell.angle_beta   90.00
_cell.angle_gamma   90.00
#
_symmetry.space_group_name_H-M   'P 1'
#
loop_
_entity.id
_entity.type
_entity.pdbx_description
1 polymer ?
#
loop_
_entity_poly.entity_id
_entity_poly.type
_entity_poly.pdbx_seq_one_letter_code
_entity_poly.pdbx_strand_id
1 'polypeptide(L)' 'MMFSTKAEYGVRVMAHLARRNLKGPAEAAPISLAAIAEAEGLPLAYLEHLVAR' A
#
# COMPACT_ATOMS: atom_id res chain seq x y z
N MET A 1 -4.95 -10.37 -19.91
CA MET A 1 -5.29 -10.19 -18.48
C MET A 1 -5.80 -8.77 -18.29
N MET A 2 -6.87 -8.57 -17.52
CA MET A 2 -7.42 -7.23 -17.28
C MET A 2 -6.73 -6.61 -16.07
N PHE A 3 -5.91 -5.58 -16.31
CA PHE A 3 -5.24 -4.82 -15.26
C PHE A 3 -6.15 -3.65 -14.89
N SER A 4 -6.74 -3.69 -13.70
CA SER A 4 -7.59 -2.61 -13.18
C SER A 4 -6.80 -1.74 -12.22
N THR A 5 -7.23 -0.49 -12.05
CA THR A 5 -6.68 0.42 -11.03
C THR A 5 -6.69 -0.22 -9.64
N LYS A 6 -7.74 -1.01 -9.32
CA LYS A 6 -7.82 -1.76 -8.06
C LYS A 6 -6.67 -2.75 -7.91
N ALA A 7 -6.40 -3.52 -8.96
CA ALA A 7 -5.32 -4.51 -8.97
C ALA A 7 -3.95 -3.84 -8.88
N GLU A 8 -3.72 -2.78 -9.68
CA GLU A 8 -2.48 -2.00 -9.63
C GLU A 8 -2.22 -1.47 -8.22
N TYR A 9 -3.18 -0.76 -7.63
CA TYR A 9 -2.97 -0.09 -6.35
C TYR A 9 -2.81 -1.10 -5.21
N GLY A 10 -3.56 -2.20 -5.23
CA GLY A 10 -3.36 -3.30 -4.29
C GLY A 10 -1.95 -3.88 -4.35
N VAL A 11 -1.43 -4.15 -5.55
CA VAL A 11 -0.06 -4.66 -5.72
C VAL A 11 0.97 -3.65 -5.21
N ARG A 12 0.79 -2.35 -5.50
CA ARG A 12 1.71 -1.29 -5.05
C ARG A 12 1.75 -1.18 -3.51
N VAL A 13 0.59 -1.25 -2.85
CA VAL A 13 0.51 -1.31 -1.38
C VAL A 13 1.29 -2.53 -0.85
N MET A 14 1.05 -3.72 -1.40
CA MET A 14 1.72 -4.94 -0.95
C MET A 14 3.24 -4.88 -1.18
N ALA A 15 3.69 -4.35 -2.31
CA ALA A 15 5.10 -4.16 -2.62
C ALA A 15 5.76 -3.13 -1.68
N HIS A 16 5.05 -2.06 -1.32
CA HIS A 16 5.53 -1.09 -0.34
C HIS A 16 5.78 -1.75 1.03
N LEU A 17 4.80 -2.51 1.53
CA LEU A 17 4.91 -3.23 2.80
C LEU A 17 6.03 -4.28 2.78
N ALA A 18 6.15 -5.04 1.70
CA ALA A 18 7.23 -6.02 1.54
C ALA A 18 8.61 -5.36 1.62
N ARG A 19 8.80 -4.23 0.93
CA ARG A 19 10.07 -3.47 0.97
C ARG A 19 10.42 -2.97 2.38
N ARG A 20 9.43 -2.56 3.18
CA ARG A 20 9.64 -2.17 4.59
C ARG A 20 10.03 -3.36 5.46
N ASN A 21 9.35 -4.50 5.31
CA ASN A 21 9.66 -5.70 6.07
C ASN A 21 11.09 -6.22 5.82
N LEU A 22 11.65 -5.98 4.63
CA LEU A 22 13.03 -6.33 4.31
C LEU A 22 14.08 -5.51 5.08
N LYS A 23 13.71 -4.34 5.61
CA LYS A 23 14.64 -3.47 6.37
C LYS A 23 14.82 -3.88 7.83
N GLY A 24 14.07 -4.88 8.28
CA GLY A 24 14.20 -5.49 9.61
C GLY A 24 12.97 -5.31 10.51
N PRO A 25 13.00 -5.93 11.70
CA PRO A 25 11.82 -6.07 12.55
C PRO A 25 11.21 -4.74 13.02
N ALA A 26 12.04 -3.71 13.19
CA ALA A 26 11.59 -2.38 13.61
C ALA A 26 10.77 -1.66 12.52
N GLU A 27 11.04 -1.92 11.23
CA GLU A 27 10.31 -1.30 10.11
C GLU A 27 9.06 -2.08 9.70
N ALA A 28 8.90 -3.31 10.22
CA ALA A 28 7.73 -4.17 10.04
C ALA A 28 6.52 -3.77 10.92
N ALA A 29 6.63 -2.69 11.69
CA ALA A 29 5.51 -2.15 12.45
C ALA A 29 4.39 -1.66 11.52
N PRO A 30 3.13 -1.67 11.98
CA PRO A 30 2.01 -1.10 11.23
C PRO A 30 2.30 0.33 10.77
N ILE A 31 1.86 0.65 9.55
CA ILE A 31 1.98 1.98 8.95
C ILE A 31 0.59 2.49 8.57
N SER A 32 0.38 3.80 8.63
CA SER A 32 -0.86 4.43 8.18
C SER A 32 -1.02 4.34 6.65
N LEU A 33 -2.27 4.25 6.18
CA LEU A 33 -2.59 4.35 4.76
C LEU A 33 -2.18 5.70 4.17
N ALA A 34 -2.23 6.76 4.98
CA ALA A 34 -1.78 8.10 4.58
C ALA A 34 -0.29 8.12 4.19
N ALA A 35 0.58 7.46 4.97
CA ALA A 35 2.01 7.39 4.65
C ALA A 35 2.27 6.57 3.39
N ILE A 36 1.51 5.50 3.16
CA ILE A 36 1.60 4.72 1.91
C ILE A 36 1.11 5.56 0.71
N ALA A 37 -0.01 6.27 0.87
CA ALA A 37 -0.59 7.14 -0.15
C ALA A 37 0.40 8.22 -0.59
N GLU A 38 1.07 8.87 0.37
CA GLU A 38 2.11 9.86 0.10
C GLU A 38 3.32 9.23 -0.61
N ALA A 39 3.87 8.14 -0.06
CA ALA A 39 5.09 7.51 -0.60
C ALA A 39 4.91 6.93 -2.01
N GLU A 40 3.71 6.45 -2.33
CA GLU A 40 3.39 5.87 -3.64
C GLU A 40 2.62 6.84 -4.55
N GLY A 41 2.28 8.05 -4.11
CA GLY A 41 1.45 8.98 -4.90
C GLY A 41 0.07 8.39 -5.25
N LEU A 42 -0.55 7.70 -4.30
CA LEU A 42 -1.87 7.06 -4.44
C LEU A 42 -2.96 7.91 -3.75
N PRO A 43 -4.23 7.89 -4.22
CA PRO A 43 -5.30 8.61 -3.54
C PRO A 43 -5.67 7.93 -2.21
N LEU A 44 -5.53 8.64 -1.08
CA LEU A 44 -5.82 8.10 0.26
C LEU A 44 -7.24 7.51 0.38
N ALA A 45 -8.26 8.27 -0.02
CA ALA A 45 -9.65 7.82 0.04
C ALA A 45 -9.89 6.53 -0.76
N TYR A 46 -9.14 6.33 -1.85
CA TYR A 46 -9.21 5.08 -2.61
C TYR A 46 -8.57 3.92 -1.83
N LEU A 47 -7.44 4.14 -1.17
CA LEU A 47 -6.81 3.12 -0.32
C LEU A 47 -7.72 2.72 0.84
N GLU A 48 -8.37 3.69 1.50
CA GLU A 48 -9.37 3.43 2.54
C GLU A 48 -10.51 2.57 2.03
N HIS A 49 -11.04 2.88 0.84
CA HIS A 49 -12.07 2.07 0.19
C HIS A 49 -11.58 0.68 -0.24
N LEU A 50 -10.31 0.59 -0.66
CA LEU A 50 -9.69 -0.65 -1.12
C LEU A 50 -9.53 -1.65 0.02
N VAL A 51 -9.09 -1.21 1.20
CA VAL A 51 -8.83 -2.09 2.34
C VAL A 51 -10.06 -2.39 3.19
N ALA A 52 -11.09 -1.55 3.11
CA ALA A 52 -12.36 -1.76 3.83
C ALA A 52 -13.24 -2.86 3.19
N ARG A 53 -12.79 -3.48 2.09
CA ARG A 53 -13.53 -4.48 1.32
C ARG A 53 -12.88 -5.85 1.34
#